data_AF-A0A914PFE4-F1
#
_entry.id   AF-A0A914PFE4-F1
#
_cell.length_a   1.000
_cell.length_b   1.000
_cell.length_c   1.000
_cell.angle_alpha   90.00
_cell.angle_beta   90.00
_cell.angle_gamma   90.00
#
_symmetry.space_group_name_H-M   'P 1'
#
loop_
_entity.id
_entity.type
_entity.pdbx_description
1 polymer ?
#
loop_
_entity_poly.entity_id
_entity_poly.type
_entity_poly.pdbx_seq_one_letter_code
_entity_poly.pdbx_strand_id
1 'polypeptide(L)'
;MGPKNAIEEQILWTEQGKMWPYPVNNEYKLGVEEEVSFMDHIFLEPYLSKHNLPKTGPVAHFMELVCVGLSKNPFMTVSKKREHLDAFAQYFNPKQVEKINELHEIEQIAAAKS
;
A
#
# COMPACT_ATOMS: atom_id res chain seq x y z
N MET A 1 -42.27 -24.68 -3.51
CA MET A 1 -41.77 -26.07 -3.54
C MET A 1 -40.40 -26.06 -2.89
N GLY A 2 -40.11 -27.00 -1.98
CA GLY A 2 -38.77 -27.20 -1.43
C GLY A 2 -37.88 -28.03 -2.36
N PRO A 3 -36.57 -28.12 -2.09
CA PRO A 3 -35.65 -28.94 -2.88
C PRO A 3 -36.09 -30.41 -2.86
N LYS A 4 -35.99 -31.08 -4.01
CA LYS A 4 -36.43 -32.47 -4.20
C LYS A 4 -35.35 -33.49 -3.85
N ASN A 5 -34.09 -33.06 -3.84
CA ASN A 5 -32.95 -33.90 -3.46
C ASN A 5 -31.85 -33.06 -2.76
N ALA A 6 -30.90 -33.75 -2.12
CA ALA A 6 -29.82 -33.11 -1.38
C ALA A 6 -28.86 -32.32 -2.27
N ILE A 7 -28.71 -32.70 -3.55
CA ILE A 7 -27.85 -32.00 -4.49
C ILE A 7 -28.45 -30.64 -4.87
N GLU A 8 -29.76 -30.58 -5.12
CA GLU A 8 -30.50 -29.35 -5.40
C GLU A 8 -30.47 -28.41 -4.20
N GLU A 9 -30.50 -28.94 -2.98
CA GLU A 9 -30.28 -28.14 -1.76
C GLU A 9 -28.86 -27.54 -1.70
N GLN A 10 -27.83 -28.32 -2.04
CA GLN A 10 -26.45 -27.83 -2.10
C GLN A 10 -26.24 -26.79 -3.20
N ILE A 11 -26.85 -26.97 -4.37
CA ILE A 11 -26.85 -25.99 -5.47
C ILE A 11 -27.50 -24.69 -4.98
N LEU A 12 -28.69 -24.78 -4.38
CA LEU A 12 -29.43 -23.64 -3.86
C LEU A 12 -28.68 -22.91 -2.74
N TRP A 13 -27.94 -23.63 -1.88
CA TRP A 13 -27.07 -23.01 -0.87
C TRP A 13 -25.83 -22.35 -1.48
N THR A 14 -25.31 -22.89 -2.57
CA THR A 14 -24.18 -22.30 -3.31
C THR A 14 -24.62 -21.01 -4.02
N GLU A 15 -25.77 -21.02 -4.68
CA GLU A 15 -26.38 -19.83 -5.32
C GLU A 15 -26.72 -18.74 -4.29
N GLN A 16 -27.18 -19.13 -3.10
CA GLN A 16 -27.42 -18.21 -1.99
C GLN A 16 -26.14 -17.74 -1.29
N GLY A 17 -24.97 -18.28 -1.64
CA GLY A 17 -23.69 -17.96 -1.02
C GLY A 17 -23.53 -18.47 0.42
N LYS A 18 -24.38 -19.40 0.87
CA LYS A 18 -24.28 -20.09 2.17
C LYS A 18 -23.20 -21.17 2.15
N MET A 19 -22.98 -21.79 0.99
CA MET A 19 -21.94 -22.78 0.76
C MET A 19 -20.77 -22.14 -0.01
N TRP A 20 -19.55 -22.64 0.23
CA TRP A 20 -18.37 -22.25 -0.52
C TRP A 20 -18.41 -22.85 -1.93
N PRO A 21 -17.99 -22.10 -2.97
CA PRO A 21 -17.85 -22.66 -4.30
C PRO A 21 -16.67 -23.64 -4.35
N TYR A 22 -16.80 -24.64 -5.21
CA TYR A 22 -15.74 -25.61 -5.49
C TYR A 22 -15.17 -25.40 -6.91
N PRO A 23 -13.86 -25.61 -7.12
CA PRO A 23 -12.84 -25.93 -6.12
C PRO A 23 -12.59 -24.77 -5.13
N VAL A 24 -12.19 -25.10 -3.90
CA VAL A 24 -11.98 -24.11 -2.85
C VAL A 24 -10.85 -23.16 -3.26
N ASN A 25 -11.17 -21.86 -3.31
CA ASN A 25 -10.20 -20.79 -3.51
C ASN A 25 -10.05 -19.98 -2.21
N ASN A 26 -8.83 -19.86 -1.68
CA ASN A 26 -8.54 -19.09 -0.47
C ASN A 26 -8.72 -17.58 -0.67
N GLU A 27 -8.64 -17.12 -1.92
CA GLU A 27 -8.81 -15.72 -2.31
C GLU A 27 -10.26 -15.44 -2.74
N TYR A 28 -11.20 -16.37 -2.52
CA TYR A 28 -12.59 -16.15 -2.86
C TYR A 28 -13.16 -14.94 -2.11
N LYS A 29 -13.68 -13.97 -2.86
CA LYS A 29 -14.17 -12.67 -2.36
C LYS A 29 -13.07 -11.80 -1.75
N LEU A 30 -11.89 -11.77 -2.36
CA LEU A 30 -10.83 -10.82 -2.02
C LEU A 30 -11.27 -9.35 -2.21
N GLY A 31 -12.31 -9.11 -3.01
CA GLY A 31 -12.96 -7.81 -3.18
C GLY A 31 -12.26 -6.99 -4.25
N VAL A 32 -12.11 -5.68 -4.02
CA VAL A 32 -11.54 -4.75 -5.01
C VAL A 32 -10.07 -5.04 -5.34
N GLU A 33 -9.34 -5.70 -4.45
CA GLU A 33 -7.93 -6.02 -4.64
C GLU A 33 -7.72 -7.17 -5.66
N GLU A 34 -8.76 -7.93 -6.00
CA GLU A 34 -8.67 -8.98 -7.04
C GLU A 34 -8.40 -8.38 -8.43
N GLU A 35 -8.91 -7.16 -8.67
CA GLU A 35 -8.74 -6.43 -9.94
C GLU A 35 -7.44 -5.61 -9.99
N VAL A 36 -6.70 -5.53 -8.87
CA VAL A 36 -5.51 -4.68 -8.75
C VAL A 36 -4.28 -5.44 -9.22
N SER A 37 -3.50 -4.81 -10.10
CA SER A 37 -2.25 -5.41 -10.57
C SER A 37 -1.17 -5.33 -9.49
N PHE A 38 -0.28 -6.32 -9.45
CA PHE A 38 0.91 -6.29 -8.61
C PHE A 38 1.79 -5.06 -8.88
N MET A 39 1.77 -4.53 -10.11
CA MET A 39 2.51 -3.33 -10.50
C MET A 39 2.13 -2.14 -9.63
N ASP A 40 0.84 -2.01 -9.28
CA ASP A 40 0.33 -0.91 -8.44
C ASP A 40 0.73 -1.05 -6.97
N HIS A 41 1.01 -2.27 -6.50
CA HIS A 41 1.52 -2.50 -5.14
C HIS A 41 3.03 -2.31 -5.03
N ILE A 42 3.79 -2.59 -6.09
CA ILE A 42 5.25 -2.57 -6.08
C ILE A 42 5.77 -1.19 -6.48
N PHE A 43 5.28 -0.63 -7.58
CA PHE A 43 5.81 0.61 -8.16
C PHE A 43 5.03 1.83 -7.67
N LEU A 44 5.47 2.37 -6.52
CA LEU A 44 4.86 3.55 -5.89
C LEU A 44 5.49 4.88 -6.34
N GLU A 45 6.64 4.83 -6.99
CA GLU A 45 7.41 6.00 -7.46
C GLU A 45 6.64 6.90 -8.44
N PRO A 46 5.85 6.35 -9.41
CA PRO A 46 5.05 7.19 -10.30
C PRO A 46 3.95 7.96 -9.56
N TYR A 47 3.40 7.38 -8.49
CA TYR A 47 2.44 8.07 -7.63
C TYR A 47 3.11 9.17 -6.82
N LEU A 48 4.28 8.87 -6.23
CA LEU A 48 5.07 9.84 -5.46
C LEU A 48 5.46 11.07 -6.30
N SER A 49 5.71 10.88 -7.59
CA SER A 49 6.06 11.95 -8.54
C SER A 49 4.96 13.00 -8.73
N LYS A 50 3.73 12.72 -8.30
CA LYS A 50 2.63 13.70 -8.30
C LYS A 50 2.78 14.75 -7.19
N HIS A 51 3.56 14.46 -6.16
CA HIS A 51 3.81 15.37 -5.04
C HIS A 51 5.08 16.19 -5.29
N ASN A 52 5.07 17.45 -4.85
CA ASN A 52 6.21 18.36 -4.93
C ASN A 52 7.23 18.08 -3.80
N LEU A 53 7.73 16.85 -3.72
CA LEU A 53 8.77 16.45 -2.77
C LEU A 53 10.17 16.69 -3.35
N PRO A 54 11.17 16.98 -2.49
CA PRO A 54 12.55 17.10 -2.93
C PRO A 54 13.05 15.77 -3.52
N LYS A 55 13.71 15.84 -4.68
CA LYS A 55 14.25 14.65 -5.38
C LYS A 55 15.62 14.21 -4.83
N THR A 56 16.25 15.03 -4.01
CA THR A 56 17.59 14.82 -3.46
C THR A 56 17.60 15.19 -1.98
N GLY A 57 18.46 14.54 -1.21
CA GLY A 57 18.65 14.82 0.22
C GLY A 57 18.00 13.77 1.13
N PRO A 58 18.04 14.01 2.46
CA PRO A 58 17.61 13.03 3.47
C PRO A 58 16.12 12.66 3.36
N VAL A 59 15.28 13.63 3.00
CA VAL A 59 13.83 13.40 2.81
C VAL A 59 13.55 12.48 1.62
N ALA A 60 14.29 12.64 0.52
CA ALA A 60 14.14 11.77 -0.66
C ALA A 60 14.51 10.32 -0.32
N HIS A 61 15.63 10.13 0.39
CA HIS A 61 16.08 8.81 0.83
C HIS A 61 15.10 8.17 1.83
N PHE A 62 14.55 8.96 2.75
CA PHE A 62 13.49 8.48 3.63
C PHE A 62 12.24 8.02 2.85
N MET A 63 11.79 8.79 1.88
CA MET A 63 10.63 8.43 1.06
C MET A 63 10.87 7.20 0.20
N GLU A 64 12.10 6.97 -0.27
CA GLU A 64 12.50 5.73 -0.93
C GLU A 64 12.33 4.52 0.00
N LEU A 65 12.82 4.61 1.25
CA LEU A 65 12.64 3.55 2.25
C LEU A 65 11.17 3.30 2.58
N VAL A 66 10.36 4.36 2.66
CA VAL A 66 8.91 4.24 2.84
C VAL A 66 8.28 3.49 1.66
N CYS A 67 8.65 3.83 0.42
CA CYS A 67 8.15 3.14 -0.77
C CYS A 67 8.54 1.66 -0.77
N VAL A 68 9.78 1.32 -0.42
CA VAL A 68 10.26 -0.07 -0.30
C VAL A 68 9.53 -0.81 0.84
N GLY A 69 9.27 -0.15 1.97
CA GLY A 69 8.52 -0.73 3.07
C GLY A 69 7.06 -1.02 2.69
N LEU A 70 6.41 -0.08 2.00
CA LEU A 70 5.04 -0.25 1.51
C LEU A 70 4.96 -1.30 0.40
N SER A 71 5.96 -1.40 -0.48
CA SER A 71 5.95 -2.39 -1.56
C SER A 71 5.99 -3.83 -1.04
N LYS A 72 6.73 -4.05 0.06
CA LYS A 72 6.86 -5.36 0.72
C LYS A 72 5.67 -5.73 1.61
N ASN A 73 4.66 -4.88 1.75
CA ASN A 73 3.52 -5.14 2.62
C ASN A 73 2.36 -5.81 1.86
N PRO A 74 2.02 -7.09 2.16
CA PRO A 74 0.90 -7.80 1.54
C PRO A 74 -0.45 -7.54 2.22
N PHE A 75 -0.46 -6.95 3.42
CA PHE A 75 -1.68 -6.75 4.22
C PHE A 75 -2.36 -5.40 3.97
N MET A 76 -1.81 -4.58 3.06
CA MET A 76 -2.30 -3.24 2.78
C MET A 76 -2.74 -3.09 1.33
N THR A 77 -3.95 -2.55 1.16
CA THR A 77 -4.52 -2.18 -0.13
C THR A 77 -3.72 -1.07 -0.80
N VAL A 78 -3.78 -1.00 -2.13
CA VAL A 78 -3.14 0.11 -2.87
C VAL A 78 -3.68 1.47 -2.42
N SER A 79 -5.00 1.57 -2.19
CA SER A 79 -5.62 2.80 -1.70
C SER A 79 -5.00 3.27 -0.39
N LYS A 80 -4.78 2.35 0.56
CA LYS A 80 -4.17 2.69 1.84
C LYS A 80 -2.71 3.07 1.70
N LYS A 81 -1.95 2.39 0.84
CA LYS A 81 -0.55 2.77 0.53
C LYS A 81 -0.46 4.20 0.00
N ARG A 82 -1.37 4.59 -0.91
CA ARG A 82 -1.46 5.95 -1.46
C ARG A 82 -1.81 6.98 -0.40
N GLU A 83 -2.77 6.68 0.49
CA GLU A 83 -3.12 7.55 1.61
C GLU A 83 -1.93 7.84 2.54
N HIS A 84 -1.09 6.83 2.82
CA HIS A 84 0.15 7.04 3.58
C HIS A 84 1.13 7.99 2.85
N LEU A 85 1.29 7.83 1.54
CA LEU A 85 2.15 8.72 0.75
C LEU A 85 1.61 10.16 0.74
N ASP A 86 0.30 10.32 0.63
CA ASP A 86 -0.35 11.64 0.71
C ASP A 86 -0.12 12.30 2.08
N ALA A 87 -0.23 11.52 3.17
CA ALA A 87 0.02 12.00 4.52
C ALA A 87 1.48 12.45 4.70
N PHE A 88 2.46 11.71 4.17
CA PHE A 88 3.86 12.13 4.20
C PHE A 88 4.09 13.39 3.36
N ALA A 89 3.50 13.48 2.17
CA ALA A 89 3.60 14.67 1.34
C ALA A 89 3.03 15.93 2.01
N GLN A 90 1.92 15.80 2.74
CA GLN A 90 1.35 16.90 3.54
C GLN A 90 2.18 17.24 4.77
N TYR A 91 2.83 16.24 5.38
CA TYR A 91 3.70 16.45 6.52
C TYR A 91 4.92 17.29 6.12
N PHE A 92 5.64 16.89 5.06
CA PHE A 92 6.86 17.53 4.55
C PHE A 92 6.59 18.88 3.86
N ASN A 93 6.10 19.83 4.65
CA ASN A 93 5.99 21.24 4.27
C ASN A 93 7.39 21.85 4.07
N PRO A 94 7.53 22.92 3.26
CA PRO A 94 8.83 23.53 2.96
C PRO A 94 9.65 23.86 4.21
N LYS A 95 9.00 24.39 5.26
CA LYS A 95 9.63 24.71 6.55
C LYS A 95 10.21 23.48 7.27
N GLN A 96 9.54 22.33 7.17
CA GLN A 96 10.04 21.10 7.78
C GLN A 96 11.21 20.54 6.99
N VAL A 97 11.13 20.55 5.66
CA VAL A 97 12.22 20.10 4.78
C VAL A 97 13.48 20.92 5.03
N GLU A 98 13.37 22.25 5.13
CA GLU A 98 14.50 23.15 5.43
C GLU A 98 15.16 22.79 6.78
N LYS A 99 14.36 22.65 7.84
CA LYS A 99 14.86 22.27 9.17
C LYS A 99 15.53 20.89 9.18
N ILE A 100 15.01 19.93 8.42
CA ILE A 100 15.61 18.58 8.31
C ILE A 100 16.97 18.66 7.62
N ASN A 101 17.11 19.50 6.59
CA ASN A 101 18.39 19.68 5.91
C ASN A 101 19.43 20.32 6.84
N GLU A 102 19.06 21.35 7.60
CA GLU A 102 19.95 21.97 8.60
C GLU A 102 20.46 20.95 9.63
N LEU A 103 19.54 20.13 10.18
CA LEU A 103 19.89 19.10 11.15
C LEU A 103 20.82 18.05 10.54
N HIS A 104 20.57 17.66 9.28
CA HIS A 104 21.39 16.69 8.57
C HIS A 104 22.80 17.21 8.33
N GLU A 105 22.96 18.48 7.97
CA GLU A 105 24.28 19.12 7.82
C GLU A 105 25.05 19.14 9.15
N ILE A 106 24.38 19.46 10.26
CA ILE A 106 24.99 19.45 11.60
C ILE A 106 25.47 18.04 11.96
N GLU A 107 24.66 17.00 11.71
CA GLU A 107 25.03 15.61 11.95
C GLU A 107 26.25 15.19 11.12
N GLN A 108 26.30 15.57 9.83
CA GLN A 108 27.44 15.26 8.98
C GLN A 108 28.74 15.93 9.47
N ILE A 109 28.66 17.20 9.90
CA ILE A 109 29.80 17.92 10.48
C ILE A 109 30.26 17.26 11.79
N ALA A 110 29.34 16.81 12.63
CA ALA A 110 29.66 16.12 13.86
C ALA A 110 30.32 14.75 13.59
N ALA A 111 29.80 13.98 12.64
CA ALA A 111 30.37 12.69 12.24
C ALA A 111 31.77 12.82 11.63
N ALA A 112 32.03 13.90 10.88
CA ALA A 112 33.35 14.16 10.28
C ALA A 112 34.41 14.65 11.29
N LYS A 113 33.99 15.13 12.47
CA LYS A 113 34.88 15.57 13.56
C LYS A 113 35.15 14.48 14.60
N SER A 114 34.41 13.38 14.54
CA SER A 114 34.61 12.15 15.32
C SER A 114 35.65 11.24 14.68
#